data_AF-A0A2T0HJ41-F1
#
_entry.id   AF-A0A2T0HJ41-F1
#
_cell.length_a   1.000
_cell.length_b   1.000
_cell.length_c   1.000
_cell.angle_alpha   90.00
_cell.angle_beta   90.00
_cell.angle_gamma   90.00
#
_symmetry.space_group_name_H-M   'P 1'
#
loop_
_entity.id
_entity.type
_entity.pdbx_description
1 polymer ?
#
loop_
_entity_poly.entity_id
_entity_poly.type
_entity_poly.pdbx_seq_one_letter_code
_entity_poly.pdbx_strand_id
1 'polypeptide(L)'
;GWDWKDTYAVINTFNELDTGKKRTDGSIKSLEEAGIPKDHILTAALKTLDVPGSMDATNSALVKLPNGAKNLIIGGMNDNTVLGGVRATESAGFAAANVIGIGINGTDAIGELKKANSGFFGSMLPSPHIEGYKTAEMMYEWVTQGTEPPKYTAMDEVTLITRENFQAELTKIGLWK
;
A
#
# COMPACT_ATOMS: atom_id res chain seq x y z
N GLY A 1 10.29 8.88 -17.35
CA GLY A 1 9.66 7.82 -16.54
C GLY A 1 10.08 6.47 -17.09
N TRP A 2 9.66 5.38 -16.47
CA TRP A 2 9.80 4.05 -17.05
C TRP A 2 8.94 3.89 -18.31
N ASP A 3 9.34 3.00 -19.22
CA ASP A 3 8.56 2.67 -20.40
C ASP A 3 7.52 1.61 -20.02
N TRP A 4 6.24 1.86 -20.31
CA TRP A 4 5.18 0.89 -20.03
C TRP A 4 5.35 -0.43 -20.78
N LYS A 5 6.10 -0.44 -21.89
CA LYS A 5 6.41 -1.67 -22.63
C LYS A 5 7.23 -2.68 -21.83
N ASP A 6 8.09 -2.24 -20.91
CA ASP A 6 8.92 -3.13 -20.08
C ASP A 6 8.61 -3.03 -18.58
N THR A 7 7.49 -2.40 -18.23
CA THR A 7 7.01 -2.24 -16.86
C THR A 7 5.77 -3.10 -16.62
N TYR A 8 5.76 -3.81 -15.50
CA TYR A 8 4.64 -4.63 -15.05
C TYR A 8 4.20 -4.22 -13.65
N ALA A 9 2.90 -4.36 -13.37
CA ALA A 9 2.35 -4.16 -12.03
C ALA A 9 1.93 -5.51 -11.44
N VAL A 10 2.34 -5.79 -10.21
CA VAL A 10 1.80 -6.91 -9.41
C VAL A 10 0.98 -6.32 -8.27
N ILE A 11 -0.33 -6.52 -8.33
CA ILE A 11 -1.29 -6.00 -7.36
C ILE A 11 -1.77 -7.14 -6.46
N ASN A 12 -1.33 -7.13 -5.20
CA ASN A 12 -1.71 -8.14 -4.22
C ASN A 12 -3.13 -7.87 -3.70
N THR A 13 -4.08 -8.76 -4.00
CA THR A 13 -5.52 -8.57 -3.74
C THR A 13 -6.00 -9.46 -2.60
N PHE A 14 -6.92 -8.93 -1.80
CA PHE A 14 -7.68 -9.69 -0.80
C PHE A 14 -9.15 -9.28 -0.90
N ASN A 15 -9.86 -9.91 -1.83
CA ASN A 15 -11.16 -9.44 -2.32
C ASN A 15 -12.31 -9.72 -1.34
N GLU A 16 -12.08 -10.60 -0.37
CA GLU A 16 -13.00 -10.96 0.70
C GLU A 16 -13.22 -9.78 1.67
N LEU A 17 -12.31 -8.81 1.68
CA LEU A 17 -12.40 -7.60 2.49
C LEU A 17 -12.73 -6.39 1.60
N ASP A 18 -13.92 -5.80 1.77
CA ASP A 18 -14.42 -4.69 0.93
C ASP A 18 -13.46 -3.49 0.87
N THR A 19 -12.90 -3.05 2.00
CA THR A 19 -11.90 -1.95 2.00
C THR A 19 -10.62 -2.33 1.26
N GLY A 20 -10.18 -3.60 1.38
CA GLY A 20 -9.02 -4.12 0.67
C GLY A 20 -9.24 -4.12 -0.83
N LYS A 21 -10.40 -4.63 -1.26
CA LYS A 21 -10.83 -4.63 -2.66
C LYS A 21 -10.89 -3.22 -3.24
N LYS A 22 -11.53 -2.27 -2.55
CA LYS A 22 -11.64 -0.88 -3.02
C LYS A 22 -10.29 -0.21 -3.21
N ARG A 23 -9.33 -0.43 -2.30
CA ARG A 23 -7.96 0.09 -2.42
C ARG A 23 -7.25 -0.46 -3.66
N THR A 24 -7.31 -1.77 -3.88
CA THR A 24 -6.63 -2.40 -5.03
C THR A 24 -7.32 -2.11 -6.36
N ASP A 25 -8.65 -2.11 -6.41
CA ASP A 25 -9.41 -1.75 -7.60
C ASP A 25 -9.13 -0.29 -8.02
N GLY A 26 -9.10 0.62 -7.04
CA GLY A 26 -8.73 2.02 -7.27
C GLY A 26 -7.32 2.16 -7.81
N SER A 27 -6.35 1.44 -7.25
CA SER A 27 -4.96 1.43 -7.73
C SER A 27 -4.85 0.90 -9.16
N ILE A 28 -5.51 -0.22 -9.48
CA ILE A 28 -5.56 -0.78 -10.84
C ILE A 28 -6.16 0.23 -11.81
N LYS A 29 -7.28 0.85 -11.46
CA LYS A 29 -7.93 1.85 -12.30
C LYS A 29 -7.00 3.03 -12.60
N SER A 30 -6.34 3.58 -11.59
CA SER A 30 -5.39 4.69 -11.78
C SER A 30 -4.20 4.31 -12.66
N LEU A 31 -3.73 3.06 -12.56
CA LEU A 31 -2.68 2.52 -13.42
C LEU A 31 -3.13 2.44 -14.89
N GLU A 32 -4.33 1.91 -15.13
CA GLU A 32 -4.92 1.87 -16.47
C GLU A 32 -5.12 3.28 -17.06
N GLU A 33 -5.61 4.23 -16.26
CA GLU A 33 -5.78 5.63 -16.66
C GLU A 33 -4.43 6.31 -16.97
N ALA A 34 -3.35 5.89 -16.32
CA ALA A 34 -1.98 6.33 -16.61
C ALA A 34 -1.37 5.65 -17.87
N GLY A 35 -2.09 4.70 -18.47
CA GLY A 35 -1.74 4.10 -19.76
C GLY A 35 -0.87 2.86 -19.71
N ILE A 36 -0.69 2.21 -18.55
CA ILE A 36 -0.06 0.89 -18.51
C ILE A 36 -0.95 -0.13 -19.24
N PRO A 37 -0.41 -1.00 -20.11
CA PRO A 37 -1.19 -2.04 -20.76
C PRO A 37 -1.92 -2.92 -19.75
N LYS A 38 -3.18 -3.29 -20.01
CA LYS A 38 -3.98 -4.09 -19.07
C LYS A 38 -3.37 -5.46 -18.80
N ASP A 39 -2.75 -6.06 -19.81
CA ASP A 39 -2.03 -7.33 -19.72
C ASP A 39 -0.68 -7.22 -18.99
N HIS A 40 -0.24 -6.01 -18.66
CA HIS A 40 0.91 -5.77 -17.78
C HIS A 40 0.51 -5.64 -16.30
N ILE A 41 -0.78 -5.70 -15.98
CA ILE A 41 -1.29 -5.68 -14.60
C ILE A 41 -1.66 -7.11 -14.20
N LEU A 42 -0.89 -7.69 -13.30
CA LEU A 42 -1.13 -9.02 -12.72
C LEU A 42 -1.73 -8.85 -11.33
N THR A 43 -2.88 -9.47 -11.08
CA THR A 43 -3.42 -9.59 -9.73
C THR A 43 -2.90 -10.85 -9.05
N ALA A 44 -2.51 -10.75 -7.78
CA ALA A 44 -2.03 -11.86 -6.97
C ALA A 44 -2.90 -12.01 -5.71
N ALA A 45 -3.70 -13.07 -5.64
CA ALA A 45 -4.59 -13.29 -4.50
C ALA A 45 -3.82 -13.70 -3.24
N LEU A 46 -4.05 -12.96 -2.15
CA LEU A 46 -3.45 -13.20 -0.85
C LEU A 46 -4.22 -14.27 -0.09
N LYS A 47 -3.50 -15.12 0.66
CA LYS A 47 -4.10 -16.00 1.68
C LYS A 47 -4.20 -15.32 3.04
N THR A 48 -3.22 -14.47 3.35
CA THR A 48 -3.11 -13.71 4.60
C THR A 48 -2.66 -12.28 4.27
N LEU A 49 -3.03 -11.34 5.13
CA LEU A 49 -2.79 -9.90 4.94
C LEU A 49 -1.44 -9.41 5.50
N ASP A 50 -0.47 -10.31 5.55
CA ASP A 50 0.85 -10.11 6.13
C ASP A 50 1.97 -10.23 5.08
N VAL A 51 3.20 -9.93 5.52
CA VAL A 51 4.39 -9.97 4.66
C VAL A 51 4.59 -11.37 4.05
N PRO A 52 4.56 -12.50 4.81
CA PRO A 52 4.72 -13.83 4.23
C PRO A 52 3.66 -14.18 3.18
N GLY A 53 2.37 -13.91 3.47
CA GLY A 53 1.29 -14.18 2.53
C GLY A 53 1.45 -13.42 1.21
N SER A 54 1.94 -12.18 1.28
CA SER A 54 2.20 -11.40 0.08
C SER A 54 3.47 -11.78 -0.66
N MET A 55 4.51 -12.24 0.04
CA MET A 55 5.69 -12.82 -0.61
C MET A 55 5.29 -14.04 -1.45
N ASP A 56 4.51 -14.96 -0.90
CA ASP A 56 4.06 -16.18 -1.60
C ASP A 56 3.22 -15.86 -2.84
N ALA A 57 2.26 -14.94 -2.71
CA ALA A 57 1.39 -14.52 -3.79
C ALA A 57 2.19 -13.80 -4.90
N THR A 58 3.07 -12.87 -4.54
CA THR A 58 3.89 -12.13 -5.50
C THR A 58 4.89 -13.05 -6.20
N ASN A 59 5.57 -13.96 -5.50
CA ASN A 59 6.45 -14.96 -6.13
C ASN A 59 5.73 -15.77 -7.21
N SER A 60 4.48 -16.17 -6.93
CA SER A 60 3.63 -16.90 -7.90
C SER A 60 3.23 -16.06 -9.12
N ALA A 61 3.21 -14.73 -9.00
CA ALA A 61 2.97 -13.82 -10.12
C ALA A 61 4.25 -13.53 -10.92
N LEU A 62 5.39 -13.36 -10.24
CA LEU A 62 6.68 -13.03 -10.89
C LEU A 62 7.12 -14.09 -11.90
N VAL A 63 6.86 -15.37 -11.63
CA VAL A 63 7.19 -16.47 -12.57
C VAL A 63 6.41 -16.42 -13.89
N LYS A 64 5.34 -15.61 -13.97
CA LYS A 64 4.51 -15.43 -15.17
C LYS A 64 4.99 -14.25 -16.03
N LEU A 65 5.92 -13.44 -15.52
CA LEU A 65 6.43 -12.29 -16.25
C LEU A 65 7.27 -12.73 -17.45
N PRO A 66 7.21 -12.02 -18.58
CA PRO A 66 8.10 -12.30 -19.70
C PRO A 66 9.54 -11.91 -19.37
N ASN A 67 10.51 -12.54 -20.02
CA ASN A 67 11.95 -12.23 -19.86
C ASN A 67 12.31 -10.75 -20.13
N GLY A 68 11.44 -10.02 -20.83
CA GLY A 68 11.62 -8.59 -21.11
C GLY A 68 11.15 -7.65 -19.98
N ALA A 69 10.55 -8.16 -18.91
CA ALA A 69 10.14 -7.34 -17.77
C ALA A 69 11.36 -6.75 -17.06
N LYS A 70 11.43 -5.42 -16.98
CA LYS A 70 12.54 -4.71 -16.36
C LYS A 70 12.15 -3.98 -15.10
N ASN A 71 10.95 -3.40 -15.07
CA ASN A 71 10.49 -2.56 -13.97
C ASN A 71 9.21 -3.10 -13.37
N LEU A 72 9.06 -2.99 -12.05
CA LEU A 72 7.92 -3.50 -11.30
C LEU A 72 7.26 -2.42 -10.48
N ILE A 73 5.93 -2.37 -10.57
CA ILE A 73 5.08 -1.64 -9.63
C ILE A 73 4.44 -2.67 -8.71
N ILE A 74 4.58 -2.49 -7.39
CA ILE A 74 4.03 -3.39 -6.39
C ILE A 74 2.91 -2.69 -5.63
N GLY A 75 1.70 -3.24 -5.72
CA GLY A 75 0.51 -2.74 -5.05
C GLY A 75 -0.06 -3.74 -4.05
N GLY A 76 -0.86 -3.22 -3.12
CA GLY A 76 -1.54 -3.99 -2.10
C GLY A 76 -2.41 -3.07 -1.24
N MET A 77 -3.25 -3.65 -0.38
CA MET A 77 -4.17 -2.86 0.43
C MET A 77 -3.52 -2.16 1.64
N ASN A 78 -2.31 -2.54 2.02
CA ASN A 78 -1.58 -1.96 3.15
C ASN A 78 -0.06 -2.06 2.98
N ASP A 79 0.69 -1.44 3.88
CA ASP A 79 2.15 -1.50 3.93
C ASP A 79 2.71 -2.92 3.95
N ASN A 80 2.19 -3.82 4.79
CA ASN A 80 2.69 -5.19 4.93
C ASN A 80 2.56 -6.00 3.63
N THR A 81 1.44 -5.85 2.91
CA THR A 81 1.25 -6.49 1.61
C THR A 81 2.25 -5.97 0.59
N VAL A 82 2.44 -4.65 0.50
CA VAL A 82 3.43 -4.07 -0.43
C VAL A 82 4.86 -4.46 -0.04
N LEU A 83 5.18 -4.49 1.26
CA LEU A 83 6.48 -4.97 1.76
C LEU A 83 6.74 -6.41 1.34
N GLY A 84 5.77 -7.31 1.49
CA GLY A 84 5.93 -8.71 1.06
C GLY A 84 6.14 -8.83 -0.45
N GLY A 85 5.41 -8.04 -1.25
CA GLY A 85 5.67 -7.98 -2.69
C GLY A 85 7.08 -7.48 -3.03
N VAL A 86 7.56 -6.41 -2.37
CA VAL A 86 8.92 -5.90 -2.55
C VAL A 86 9.97 -6.97 -2.17
N ARG A 87 9.81 -7.68 -1.05
CA ARG A 87 10.70 -8.78 -0.65
C ARG A 87 10.75 -9.90 -1.70
N ALA A 88 9.62 -10.21 -2.33
CA ALA A 88 9.57 -11.18 -3.42
C ALA A 88 10.35 -10.70 -4.66
N THR A 89 10.25 -9.41 -5.02
CA THR A 89 11.03 -8.85 -6.14
C THR A 89 12.54 -8.90 -5.89
N GLU A 90 12.98 -8.63 -4.66
CA GLU A 90 14.39 -8.72 -4.24
C GLU A 90 14.89 -10.16 -4.38
N SER A 91 14.08 -11.13 -3.94
CA SER A 91 14.40 -12.57 -4.05
C SER A 91 14.47 -13.05 -5.50
N ALA A 92 13.72 -12.41 -6.40
CA ALA A 92 13.75 -12.66 -7.84
C ALA A 92 14.87 -11.90 -8.57
N GLY A 93 15.70 -11.12 -7.85
CA GLY A 93 16.87 -10.44 -8.41
C GLY A 93 16.59 -9.05 -9.03
N PHE A 94 15.40 -8.48 -8.84
CA PHE A 94 15.16 -7.10 -9.25
C PHE A 94 15.91 -6.14 -8.34
N ALA A 95 16.63 -5.19 -8.94
CA ALA A 95 17.26 -4.11 -8.17
C ALA A 95 16.19 -3.15 -7.63
N ALA A 96 16.45 -2.56 -6.47
CA ALA A 96 15.55 -1.57 -5.86
C ALA A 96 15.20 -0.40 -6.82
N ALA A 97 16.14 0.03 -7.67
CA ALA A 97 15.91 1.07 -8.68
C ALA A 97 14.91 0.67 -9.78
N ASN A 98 14.56 -0.61 -9.87
CA ASN A 98 13.61 -1.18 -10.82
C ASN A 98 12.29 -1.58 -10.16
N VAL A 99 12.06 -1.21 -8.89
CA VAL A 99 10.85 -1.58 -8.14
C VAL A 99 10.29 -0.34 -7.45
N ILE A 100 8.98 -0.09 -7.63
CA ILE A 100 8.23 0.95 -6.92
C ILE A 100 7.06 0.28 -6.21
N GLY A 101 7.17 0.13 -4.90
CA GLY A 101 6.09 -0.23 -4.00
C GLY A 101 5.60 0.98 -3.22
N ILE A 102 4.29 1.25 -3.23
CA ILE A 102 3.68 2.27 -2.38
C ILE A 102 2.63 1.62 -1.49
N GLY A 103 2.90 1.58 -0.19
CA GLY A 103 2.00 1.04 0.82
C GLY A 103 0.85 1.97 1.20
N ILE A 104 0.04 1.52 2.15
CA ILE A 104 -1.03 2.30 2.79
C ILE A 104 -0.99 1.98 4.28
N ASN A 105 -1.04 3.01 5.12
CA ASN A 105 -1.07 3.07 6.60
C ASN A 105 0.02 4.02 7.11
N GLY A 106 1.24 3.85 6.63
CA GLY A 106 2.41 4.67 6.91
C GLY A 106 3.22 4.24 8.13
N THR A 107 2.58 3.73 9.19
CA THR A 107 3.28 3.32 10.42
C THR A 107 4.13 2.06 10.24
N ASP A 108 3.64 1.10 9.47
CA ASP A 108 4.35 -0.16 9.22
C ASP A 108 5.49 0.03 8.21
N ALA A 109 5.43 1.12 7.42
CA ALA A 109 6.48 1.53 6.49
C ALA A 109 7.74 2.12 7.17
N ILE A 110 7.66 2.56 8.43
CA ILE A 110 8.74 3.31 9.11
C ILE A 110 10.08 2.59 9.05
N GLY A 111 10.10 1.29 9.36
CA GLY A 111 11.33 0.49 9.35
C GLY A 111 11.98 0.44 7.97
N GLU A 112 11.16 0.43 6.92
CA GLU A 112 11.61 0.34 5.54
C GLU A 112 12.07 1.70 4.98
N LEU A 113 11.39 2.78 5.35
CA LEU A 113 11.73 4.15 4.95
C LEU A 113 13.05 4.64 5.58
N LYS A 114 13.50 4.01 6.67
CA LYS A 114 14.85 4.23 7.23
C LYS A 114 15.97 3.65 6.39
N LYS A 115 15.70 2.66 5.52
CA LYS A 115 16.73 2.03 4.69
C LYS A 115 17.07 2.95 3.52
N ALA A 116 18.36 3.09 3.21
CA ALA A 116 18.82 3.94 2.11
C ALA A 116 18.40 3.42 0.72
N ASN A 117 18.27 2.10 0.56
CA ASN A 117 18.00 1.48 -0.74
C ASN A 117 16.98 0.35 -0.60
N SER A 118 15.81 0.52 -1.21
CA SER A 118 14.73 -0.49 -1.25
C SER A 118 13.69 -0.12 -2.30
N GLY A 119 13.08 -1.14 -2.91
CA GLY A 119 11.97 -0.98 -3.85
C GLY A 119 10.68 -0.45 -3.22
N PHE A 120 10.58 -0.43 -1.89
CA PHE A 120 9.49 0.24 -1.20
C PHE A 120 9.74 1.75 -1.22
N PHE A 121 9.03 2.46 -2.09
CA PHE A 121 9.22 3.89 -2.35
C PHE A 121 8.62 4.77 -1.24
N GLY A 122 7.41 4.44 -0.80
CA GLY A 122 6.63 5.28 0.09
C GLY A 122 5.38 4.58 0.62
N SER A 123 4.58 5.33 1.37
CA SER A 123 3.28 4.87 1.85
C SER A 123 2.29 6.01 1.86
N MET A 124 1.04 5.73 1.53
CA MET A 124 -0.06 6.65 1.76
C MET A 124 -0.40 6.59 3.25
N LEU A 125 -0.09 7.65 3.98
CA LEU A 125 -0.38 7.85 5.40
C LEU A 125 -1.80 8.45 5.55
N PRO A 126 -2.79 7.68 6.03
CA PRO A 126 -4.10 8.21 6.41
C PRO A 126 -4.00 8.98 7.73
N SER A 127 -5.13 9.30 8.34
CA SER A 127 -5.23 10.03 9.60
C SER A 127 -5.62 9.15 10.81
N PRO A 128 -4.80 8.16 11.23
CA PRO A 128 -5.20 7.22 12.29
C PRO A 128 -5.38 7.90 13.67
N HIS A 129 -4.69 9.02 13.90
CA HIS A 129 -4.86 9.85 15.10
C HIS A 129 -6.26 10.46 15.20
N ILE A 130 -6.87 10.81 14.06
CA ILE A 130 -8.26 11.30 13.98
C ILE A 130 -9.23 10.12 14.11
N GLU A 131 -8.97 9.03 13.38
CA GLU A 131 -9.83 7.84 13.36
C GLU A 131 -10.04 7.26 14.76
N GLY A 132 -8.97 7.03 15.51
CA GLY A 132 -9.05 6.51 16.87
C GLY A 132 -9.75 7.48 17.82
N TYR A 133 -9.36 8.77 17.80
CA TYR A 133 -9.90 9.77 18.71
C TYR A 133 -11.39 10.02 18.47
N LYS A 134 -11.80 10.31 17.23
CA LYS A 134 -13.21 10.60 16.91
C LYS A 134 -14.11 9.40 17.17
N THR A 135 -13.63 8.18 16.91
CA THR A 135 -14.41 6.97 17.21
C THR A 135 -14.67 6.86 18.72
N ALA A 136 -13.65 7.08 19.55
CA ALA A 136 -13.79 7.04 21.00
C ALA A 136 -14.68 8.17 21.53
N GLU A 137 -14.53 9.39 21.00
CA GLU A 137 -15.35 10.56 21.34
C GLU A 137 -16.82 10.33 21.00
N MET A 138 -17.13 9.92 19.77
CA MET A 138 -18.51 9.61 19.34
C MET A 138 -19.14 8.51 20.18
N MET A 139 -18.38 7.46 20.53
CA MET A 139 -18.87 6.40 21.42
C MET A 139 -19.17 6.95 22.82
N TYR A 140 -18.28 7.78 23.36
CA TYR A 140 -18.45 8.39 24.68
C TYR A 140 -19.69 9.27 24.73
N GLU A 141 -19.88 10.16 23.75
CA GLU A 141 -21.05 11.05 23.65
C GLU A 141 -22.35 10.26 23.50
N TRP A 142 -22.33 9.19 22.70
CA TRP A 142 -23.51 8.35 22.57
C TRP A 142 -23.92 7.69 23.88
N VAL A 143 -22.95 7.08 24.58
CA VAL A 143 -23.21 6.36 25.83
C VAL A 143 -23.59 7.29 26.97
N THR A 144 -22.97 8.47 27.08
CA THR A 144 -23.14 9.36 28.23
C THR A 144 -24.22 10.43 28.03
N GLN A 145 -24.48 10.83 26.79
CA GLN A 145 -25.36 11.96 26.46
C GLN A 145 -26.53 11.54 25.54
N GLY A 146 -26.51 10.32 24.99
CA GLY A 146 -27.53 9.85 24.06
C GLY A 146 -27.38 10.40 22.65
N THR A 147 -26.25 11.05 22.32
CA THR A 147 -25.99 11.61 20.99
C THR A 147 -25.65 10.50 20.00
N GLU A 148 -26.60 10.11 19.16
CA GLU A 148 -26.37 9.05 18.16
C GLU A 148 -25.33 9.51 17.11
N PRO A 149 -24.29 8.70 16.81
CA PRO A 149 -23.26 9.08 15.85
C PRO A 149 -23.75 8.93 14.40
N PRO A 150 -23.10 9.62 13.43
CA PRO A 150 -23.32 9.39 12.02
C PRO A 150 -23.12 7.91 11.65
N LYS A 151 -23.95 7.38 10.76
CA LYS A 151 -23.79 6.00 10.26
C LYS A 151 -22.54 5.81 9.40
N TYR A 152 -22.00 6.90 8.85
CA TYR A 152 -20.79 6.91 8.05
C TYR A 152 -20.05 8.22 8.25
N THR A 153 -18.74 8.12 8.45
CA THR A 153 -17.81 9.25 8.52
C THR A 153 -16.68 8.99 7.54
N ALA A 154 -16.58 9.81 6.49
CA ALA A 154 -15.48 9.73 5.54
C ALA A 154 -14.19 10.26 6.18
N MET A 155 -13.07 9.64 5.82
CA MET A 155 -11.73 10.08 6.20
C MET A 155 -10.97 10.37 4.91
N ASP A 156 -10.81 11.66 4.60
CA ASP A 156 -10.29 12.12 3.30
C ASP A 156 -8.83 12.58 3.38
N GLU A 157 -8.28 12.70 4.59
CA GLU A 157 -6.91 13.14 4.82
C GLU A 157 -5.93 11.99 4.54
N VAL A 158 -5.19 12.12 3.44
CA VAL A 158 -4.12 11.19 3.09
C VAL A 158 -2.91 11.95 2.56
N THR A 159 -1.73 11.58 3.07
CA THR A 159 -0.45 12.18 2.69
C THR A 159 0.50 11.09 2.20
N LEU A 160 1.13 11.29 1.04
CA LEU A 160 2.23 10.42 0.64
C LEU A 160 3.46 10.71 1.51
N ILE A 161 3.90 9.70 2.26
CA ILE A 161 5.17 9.71 2.97
C ILE A 161 6.22 8.91 2.20
N THR A 162 7.42 9.46 2.11
CA THR A 162 8.61 8.86 1.50
C THR A 162 9.77 8.97 2.48
N ARG A 163 10.95 8.49 2.08
CA ARG A 163 12.20 8.65 2.84
C ARG A 163 12.51 10.11 3.17
N GLU A 164 12.05 11.05 2.34
CA GLU A 164 12.37 12.47 2.45
C GLU A 164 11.56 13.18 3.54
N ASN A 165 10.31 12.76 3.78
CA ASN A 165 9.38 13.51 4.63
C ASN A 165 8.74 12.70 5.76
N PHE A 166 8.91 11.37 5.83
CA PHE A 166 8.13 10.55 6.78
C PHE A 166 8.27 10.98 8.23
N GLN A 167 9.47 11.39 8.67
CA GLN A 167 9.69 11.86 10.04
C GLN A 167 8.88 13.13 10.32
N ALA A 168 8.94 14.11 9.42
CA ALA A 168 8.23 15.36 9.56
C ALA A 168 6.71 15.15 9.57
N GLU A 169 6.18 14.36 8.63
CA GLU A 169 4.74 14.08 8.55
C GLU A 169 4.23 13.28 9.77
N LEU A 170 4.99 12.28 10.23
CA LEU A 170 4.61 11.52 11.42
C LEU A 170 4.73 12.37 12.70
N THR A 171 5.68 13.31 12.80
CA THR A 171 5.77 14.23 13.94
C THR A 171 4.56 15.15 14.04
N LYS A 172 4.03 15.66 12.92
CA LYS A 172 2.83 16.51 12.90
C LYS A 172 1.63 15.85 13.58
N ILE A 173 1.53 14.52 13.46
CA ILE A 173 0.41 13.73 13.97
C ILE A 173 0.77 12.91 15.23
N GLY A 174 1.93 13.16 15.83
CA GLY A 174 2.35 12.54 17.10
C GLY A 174 2.81 11.08 17.00
N LEU A 175 3.12 10.58 15.80
CA LEU A 175 3.56 9.20 15.54
C LEU A 175 5.08 9.05 15.34
N TRP A 176 5.85 10.13 15.52
CA TRP A 176 7.32 10.11 15.50
C TRP A 176 7.89 10.93 16.66
N LYS A 177 8.93 10.39 17.31
CA LYS A 177 9.62 10.96 18.47
C LYS A 177 11.12 11.01 18.24
#